data_AF-A0A0F9RZW0-F1
#
_entry.id   AF-A0A0F9RZW0-F1
#
_cell.length_a   1.000
_cell.length_b   1.000
_cell.length_c   1.000
_cell.angle_alpha   90.00
_cell.angle_beta   90.00
_cell.angle_gamma   90.00
#
_symmetry.space_group_name_H-M   'P 1'
#
loop_
_entity.id
_entity.type
_entity.pdbx_description
1 polymer ?
#
loop_
_entity_poly.entity_id
_entity_poly.type
_entity_poly.pdbx_seq_one_letter_code
_entity_poly.pdbx_strand_id
1 'polypeptide(L)' 'MNDKALVATYARCSTDMQNPKSVDDQFSECRKYAEHNGYQIVKEYADAGMSGALRDRPAFQ' A
#
# COMPACT_ATOMS: atom_id res chain seq x y z
N MET A 1 -10.65 26.74 0.98
CA MET A 1 -10.37 25.53 0.20
C MET A 1 -9.26 24.82 0.94
N ASN A 2 -9.57 23.76 1.68
CA ASN A 2 -8.52 22.96 2.32
C ASN A 2 -8.03 21.99 1.26
N ASP A 3 -6.94 22.33 0.59
CA ASP A 3 -6.25 21.41 -0.31
C ASP A 3 -5.72 20.24 0.51
N LYS A 4 -6.46 19.13 0.51
CA LYS A 4 -5.98 17.88 1.07
C LYS A 4 -4.84 17.38 0.20
N ALA A 5 -3.68 17.09 0.79
CA ALA A 5 -2.59 16.49 0.05
C ALA A 5 -3.02 15.12 -0.50
N LEU A 6 -2.87 14.94 -1.81
CA LEU A 6 -3.19 13.69 -2.48
C LEU A 6 -2.03 12.72 -2.28
N VAL A 7 -2.34 11.52 -1.79
CA VAL A 7 -1.34 10.50 -1.48
C VAL A 7 -1.71 9.14 -2.09
N ALA A 8 -0.72 8.31 -2.36
CA ALA A 8 -0.90 6.92 -2.75
C ALA A 8 -0.26 6.00 -1.71
N THR A 9 -0.86 4.84 -1.46
CA THR A 9 -0.34 3.85 -0.51
C THR A 9 0.19 2.64 -1.27
N TYR A 10 1.28 2.04 -0.77
CA TYR A 10 1.87 0.83 -1.33
C TYR A 10 2.17 -0.17 -0.21
N ALA A 11 1.65 -1.37 -0.35
CA ALA A 11 1.84 -2.48 0.59
C ALA A 11 2.47 -3.69 -0.12
N ARG A 12 3.36 -4.40 0.56
CA ARG A 12 4.03 -5.58 -0.02
C ARG A 12 4.12 -6.69 1.02
N CYS A 13 3.83 -7.92 0.59
CA CYS A 13 4.07 -9.12 1.37
C CYS A 13 5.16 -9.97 0.70
N SER A 14 6.31 -10.12 1.37
CA SER A 14 7.39 -10.98 0.89
C SER A 14 7.32 -12.34 1.59
N THR A 15 6.92 -13.36 0.82
CA THR A 15 7.06 -14.82 1.07
C THR A 15 6.09 -15.50 2.04
N ASP A 16 5.86 -16.78 1.74
CA ASP A 16 4.85 -17.75 2.21
C ASP A 16 4.64 -17.94 3.73
N MET A 17 5.32 -17.19 4.60
CA MET A 17 4.96 -17.13 6.02
C MET A 17 4.10 -15.89 6.24
N GLN A 18 2.81 -16.06 5.92
CA GLN A 18 1.74 -15.12 6.19
C GLN A 18 1.64 -14.87 7.69
N ASN A 19 2.42 -13.93 8.20
CA ASN A 19 2.06 -13.24 9.41
C ASN A 19 0.68 -12.61 9.15
N PRO A 20 -0.36 -12.87 9.96
CA PRO A 20 -1.71 -12.39 9.73
C PRO A 20 -1.86 -10.86 9.70
N LYS A 21 -0.77 -10.10 9.96
CA LYS A 21 -0.62 -8.73 9.46
C LYS A 21 -0.53 -8.70 7.94
N SER A 22 -1.67 -9.03 7.34
CA SER A 22 -1.95 -9.08 5.91
C SER A 22 -1.68 -7.73 5.26
N VAL A 23 -1.61 -7.71 3.94
CA VAL A 23 -1.58 -6.48 3.13
C VAL A 23 -2.73 -5.53 3.54
N ASP A 24 -3.88 -6.07 3.94
CA ASP A 24 -5.04 -5.29 4.39
C ASP A 24 -4.78 -4.55 5.71
N ASP A 25 -4.04 -5.15 6.64
CA ASP A 25 -3.63 -4.48 7.87
C ASP A 25 -2.66 -3.32 7.58
N GLN A 26 -1.75 -3.48 6.61
CA GLN A 26 -0.87 -2.40 6.19
C GLN A 26 -1.66 -1.23 5.60
N PHE A 27 -2.68 -1.51 4.77
CA PHE A 27 -3.56 -0.47 4.24
C PHE A 27 -4.42 0.19 5.32
N SER A 28 -4.91 -0.58 6.29
CA SER A 28 -5.67 -0.05 7.43
C SER A 28 -4.86 0.99 8.20
N GLU A 29 -3.58 0.70 8.47
CA GLU A 29 -2.69 1.65 9.14
C GLU A 29 -2.37 2.87 8.25
N CYS A 30 -2.14 2.68 6.94
CA CYS A 30 -1.95 3.79 6.02
C CYS A 30 -3.18 4.72 5.94
N ARG A 31 -4.39 4.16 5.98
CA ARG A 31 -5.65 4.92 5.98
C ARG A 31 -5.82 5.73 7.25
N LYS A 32 -5.57 5.13 8.43
CA LYS A 32 -5.59 5.86 9.71
C LYS A 32 -4.58 7.00 9.72
N TYR A 33 -3.37 6.77 9.20
CA TYR A 33 -2.36 7.80 9.09
C TYR A 33 -2.79 8.93 8.13
N ALA A 34 -3.34 8.59 6.98
CA ALA A 34 -3.85 9.58 6.01
C ALA A 34 -4.99 10.41 6.60
N GLU A 35 -5.94 9.77 7.29
CA GLU A 35 -7.05 10.46 7.95
C GLU A 35 -6.56 11.43 9.02
N HIS A 36 -5.63 10.99 9.88
CA HIS A 36 -5.06 11.82 10.94
C HIS A 36 -4.31 13.05 10.40
N ASN A 37 -3.67 12.93 9.24
CA ASN A 37 -2.92 14.01 8.61
C ASN A 37 -3.75 14.82 7.60
N GLY A 38 -5.04 14.53 7.44
CA GLY A 38 -5.90 15.23 6.47
C GLY A 38 -5.56 14.94 5.02
N TYR A 39 -4.91 13.83 4.72
CA TYR A 39 -4.58 13.39 3.37
C TYR A 39 -5.78 12.73 2.69
N GLN A 40 -5.77 12.76 1.37
CA GLN A 40 -6.72 12.02 0.54
C GLN A 40 -5.96 10.92 -0.20
N ILE A 41 -6.27 9.67 0.13
CA ILE A 41 -5.73 8.53 -0.60
C ILE A 41 -6.44 8.46 -1.95
N VAL A 42 -5.68 8.61 -3.03
CA VAL A 42 -6.21 8.54 -4.41
C VAL A 42 -5.97 7.18 -5.06
N LYS A 43 -5.04 6.39 -4.53
CA LYS A 43 -4.70 5.07 -5.06
C LYS A 43 -4.00 4.20 -4.02
N GLU A 44 -4.30 2.91 -4.06
CA GLU A 44 -3.68 1.90 -3.21
C GLU A 44 -3.07 0.81 -4.11
N TYR A 45 -1.83 0.43 -3.85
CA TYR A 45 -1.08 -0.54 -4.64
C TYR A 45 -0.61 -1.68 -3.73
N ALA A 46 -0.80 -2.93 -4.14
CA ALA A 46 -0.35 -4.08 -3.37
C ALA A 46 0.41 -5.08 -4.24
N ASP A 47 1.55 -5.54 -3.73
CA ASP A 47 2.22 -6.75 -4.20
C ASP A 47 1.90 -7.89 -3.24
N ALA A 48 0.76 -8.54 -3.46
CA ALA A 48 0.37 -9.79 -2.81
C ALA A 48 0.89 -10.96 -3.66
N GLY A 49 1.98 -11.59 -3.22
CA GLY A 49 2.38 -12.89 -3.77
C GLY A 49 3.17 -12.88 -5.09
N MET A 50 3.93 -11.83 -5.41
CA MET A 50 5.08 -12.03 -6.28
C MET A 50 6.17 -12.73 -5.46
N SER A 51 6.23 -14.07 -5.56
CA SER A 51 7.46 -14.82 -5.32
C SER A 51 8.61 -14.02 -5.93
N GLY A 52 9.67 -13.73 -5.16
CA GLY A 52 10.72 -12.76 -5.49
C GLY A 52 11.61 -13.07 -6.71
N ALA A 53 11.07 -13.66 -7.78
CA ALA A 53 11.77 -14.15 -8.95
C ALA A 53 11.43 -13.42 -10.26
N LEU A 54 10.39 -12.57 -10.33
CA LEU A 54 10.10 -11.83 -11.56
C LEU A 54 10.50 -10.36 -11.45
N ARG A 55 11.57 -10.05 -12.17
CA ARG A 55 12.13 -8.71 -12.40
C ARG A 55 11.33 -7.92 -13.45
N ASP A 56 10.05 -8.23 -13.62
CA ASP A 56 9.12 -7.50 -14.47
C ASP A 56 8.12 -6.76 -13.59
N ARG A 57 8.38 -5.46 -13.40
CA ARG A 57 7.51 -4.54 -12.65
C ARG A 57 6.81 -3.58 -13.61
N PRO A 58 5.69 -3.97 -14.25
CA PRO A 58 4.96 -3.10 -15.18
C PRO A 58 4.20 -1.95 -14.51
N ALA A 59 4.20 -1.82 -13.18
CA ALA A 59 3.58 -0.71 -12.45
C ALA A 59 4.55 0.44 -12.10
N PHE A 60 5.79 0.42 -12.61
CA PHE A 60 6.80 1.47 -12.39
C PHE A 60 7.08 2.29 -13.66
N GLN A 61 6.04 2.64 -14.42
CA GLN A 61 6.11 3.65 -15.49
C GLN A 61 5.09 4.75 -15.25
#